data_AF-A0A939WU77-F1
#
_entry.id   AF-A0A939WU77-F1
#
_cell.length_a   1.000
_cell.length_b   1.000
_cell.length_c   1.000
_cell.angle_alpha   90.00
_cell.angle_beta   90.00
_cell.angle_gamma   90.00
#
_symmetry.space_group_name_H-M   'P 1'
#
loop_
_entity.id
_entity.type
_entity.pdbx_description
1 polymer ?
#
loop_
_entity_poly.entity_id
_entity_poly.type
_entity_poly.pdbx_seq_one_letter_code
_entity_poly.pdbx_strand_id
1 'polypeptide(L)'
;MALLQNVIKGRQPVPPRLMIYGSEGVGKSTFAANAPKAVFVQTEDGLSEIDCARLPLVGSFDELLTQLKAIRDEEHDYQTLCLDSLDWTERLVWDRVCADYGVKCIEKADGGYGKGYTHALTYWRQIIALLNEIRAKRNMAVVLIAHSKVERFEDPEHASYDRYT
;
A
#
# COMPACT_ATOMS: atom_id res chain seq x y z
N MET A 1 -28.28 21.29 19.41
CA MET A 1 -28.90 20.34 18.46
C MET A 1 -28.44 18.93 18.82
N ALA A 2 -29.32 17.92 18.70
CA ALA A 2 -28.96 16.54 19.01
C ALA A 2 -28.17 15.91 17.85
N LEU A 3 -27.07 15.21 18.16
CA LEU A 3 -26.15 14.62 17.16
C LEU A 3 -26.87 13.72 16.12
N LEU A 4 -27.92 13.02 16.55
CA LEU A 4 -28.70 12.11 15.71
C LEU A 4 -29.54 12.80 14.63
N GLN A 5 -29.69 14.13 14.67
CA GLN A 5 -30.34 14.90 13.60
C GLN A 5 -29.44 15.05 12.36
N ASN A 6 -28.13 14.81 12.50
CA ASN A 6 -27.14 14.91 11.41
C ASN A 6 -26.83 13.56 10.76
N VAL A 7 -27.67 12.54 10.97
CA VAL A 7 -27.47 11.21 10.37
C VAL A 7 -27.62 11.31 8.85
N ILE A 8 -26.53 11.02 8.14
CA ILE A 8 -26.51 10.94 6.69
C ILE A 8 -27.21 9.64 6.26
N LYS A 9 -28.17 9.74 5.34
CA LYS A 9 -28.91 8.61 4.78
C LYS A 9 -28.70 8.52 3.27
N GLY A 10 -28.88 7.33 2.70
CA GLY A 10 -28.74 7.08 1.26
C GLY A 10 -27.30 6.75 0.83
N ARG A 11 -27.13 6.37 -0.44
CA ARG A 11 -25.82 6.05 -1.02
C ARG A 11 -25.04 7.33 -1.30
N GLN A 12 -23.81 7.39 -0.83
CA GLN A 12 -22.85 8.46 -1.15
C GLN A 12 -21.82 7.87 -2.12
N PRO A 13 -21.89 8.17 -3.44
CA PRO A 13 -20.95 7.64 -4.41
C PRO A 13 -19.58 8.27 -4.16
N VAL A 14 -18.69 7.49 -3.55
CA VAL A 14 -17.31 7.88 -3.25
C VAL A 14 -16.39 6.87 -3.92
N PRO A 15 -15.21 7.30 -4.43
CA PRO A 15 -14.29 6.38 -5.09
C PRO A 15 -13.96 5.20 -4.17
N PRO A 16 -13.88 3.97 -4.70
CA PRO A 16 -13.60 2.81 -3.87
C PRO A 16 -12.15 2.81 -3.36
N ARG A 17 -11.93 2.09 -2.27
CA ARG A 17 -10.61 1.62 -1.83
C ARG A 17 -10.64 0.11 -1.96
N LEU A 18 -9.76 -0.44 -2.77
CA LEU A 18 -9.69 -1.85 -3.09
C LEU A 18 -8.32 -2.38 -2.68
N MET A 19 -8.30 -3.59 -2.12
CA MET A 19 -7.07 -4.35 -1.91
C MET A 19 -7.21 -5.67 -2.67
N ILE A 20 -6.21 -5.98 -3.48
CA ILE A 20 -6.15 -7.19 -4.28
C ILE A 20 -4.95 -7.97 -3.79
N TYR A 21 -5.22 -9.16 -3.29
CA TYR A 21 -4.23 -10.04 -2.69
C TYR A 21 -4.33 -11.42 -3.33
N GLY A 22 -3.19 -12.02 -3.64
CA GLY A 22 -3.12 -13.34 -4.27
C GLY A 22 -1.74 -13.64 -4.83
N SER A 23 -1.57 -14.84 -5.39
CA SER A 23 -0.28 -15.31 -5.88
C SER A 23 0.23 -14.51 -7.07
N GLU A 24 1.52 -14.60 -7.36
CA GLU A 24 2.11 -14.08 -8.59
C GLU A 24 1.39 -14.67 -9.83
N GLY A 25 1.32 -13.88 -10.92
CA GLY A 25 0.70 -14.33 -12.17
C GLY A 25 -0.83 -14.45 -12.18
N VAL A 26 -1.54 -14.23 -11.05
CA VAL A 26 -3.01 -14.34 -10.99
C VAL A 26 -3.76 -13.18 -11.67
N GLY A 27 -3.04 -12.15 -12.16
CA GLY A 27 -3.61 -11.01 -12.88
C GLY A 27 -3.99 -9.80 -12.03
N LYS A 28 -3.41 -9.63 -10.83
CA LYS A 28 -3.69 -8.49 -9.93
C LYS A 28 -3.43 -7.14 -10.60
N SER A 29 -2.22 -6.97 -11.14
CA SER A 29 -1.78 -5.74 -11.79
C SER A 29 -2.52 -5.52 -13.10
N THR A 30 -2.83 -6.58 -13.85
CA THR A 30 -3.69 -6.52 -15.04
C THR A 30 -5.10 -6.03 -14.69
N PHE A 31 -5.71 -6.53 -13.62
CA PHE A 31 -7.00 -6.05 -13.15
C PHE A 31 -6.94 -4.56 -12.80
N ALA A 32 -5.90 -4.14 -12.07
CA ALA A 32 -5.74 -2.76 -11.66
C ALA A 32 -5.49 -1.81 -12.84
N ALA A 33 -4.78 -2.26 -13.88
CA ALA A 33 -4.51 -1.50 -15.10
C ALA A 33 -5.78 -1.23 -15.93
N ASN A 34 -6.80 -2.08 -15.82
CA ASN A 34 -8.08 -1.89 -16.47
C ASN A 34 -9.01 -0.90 -15.73
N ALA A 35 -8.59 -0.36 -14.58
CA ALA A 35 -9.36 0.67 -13.90
C ALA A 35 -9.36 1.99 -14.70
N PRO A 36 -10.39 2.84 -14.55
CA PRO A 36 -10.46 4.11 -15.27
C PRO A 36 -9.21 4.96 -15.02
N LYS A 37 -8.54 5.34 -16.12
CA LYS A 37 -7.30 6.14 -16.16
C LYS A 37 -6.37 5.82 -14.99
N ALA A 38 -5.94 4.56 -14.91
CA ALA A 38 -5.08 4.08 -13.84
C ALA A 38 -3.65 4.62 -13.97
N VAL A 39 -3.03 4.96 -12.85
CA VAL A 39 -1.61 5.26 -12.72
C VAL A 39 -0.99 4.43 -11.60
N PHE A 40 0.16 3.83 -11.87
CA PHE A 40 0.88 2.97 -10.93
C PHE A 40 2.01 3.72 -10.24
N VAL A 41 2.06 3.56 -8.92
CA VAL A 41 3.26 3.75 -8.10
C VAL A 41 3.83 2.36 -7.85
N GLN A 42 4.96 2.08 -8.48
CA GLN A 42 5.57 0.75 -8.43
C GLN A 42 6.72 0.72 -7.42
N THR A 43 6.64 -0.19 -6.46
CA THR A 43 7.69 -0.50 -5.47
C THR A 43 8.39 -1.83 -5.79
N GLU A 44 7.89 -2.56 -6.80
CA GLU A 44 8.51 -3.74 -7.37
C GLU A 44 8.60 -3.65 -8.90
N ASP A 45 9.56 -4.35 -9.49
CA ASP A 45 9.70 -4.45 -10.94
C ASP A 45 8.88 -5.63 -11.48
N GLY A 46 7.56 -5.42 -11.62
CA GLY A 46 6.61 -6.43 -12.09
C GLY A 46 5.72 -6.01 -13.26
N LEU A 47 5.77 -4.73 -13.66
CA LEU A 47 4.81 -4.15 -14.60
C LEU A 47 5.29 -4.10 -16.06
N SER A 48 6.46 -4.64 -16.37
CA SER A 48 7.11 -4.43 -17.66
C SER A 48 6.35 -5.00 -18.86
N GLU A 49 5.52 -6.02 -18.66
CA GLU A 49 4.69 -6.65 -19.69
C GLU A 49 3.22 -6.17 -19.66
N ILE A 50 2.88 -5.17 -18.82
CA ILE A 50 1.52 -4.64 -18.68
C ILE A 50 1.46 -3.24 -19.27
N ASP A 51 0.58 -3.05 -20.27
CA ASP A 51 0.28 -1.73 -20.81
C ASP A 51 -0.44 -0.88 -19.76
N CYS A 52 0.31 -0.02 -19.08
CA CYS A 52 -0.19 0.84 -18.01
C CYS A 52 0.67 2.10 -17.85
N ALA A 53 0.04 3.18 -17.38
CA ALA A 53 0.78 4.36 -16.95
C ALA A 53 1.42 4.08 -15.59
N ARG A 54 2.74 4.25 -15.49
CA ARG A 54 3.51 4.00 -14.27
C ARG A 54 4.56 5.06 -14.05
N LEU A 55 4.73 5.47 -12.80
CA LEU A 55 5.84 6.32 -12.37
C LEU A 55 7.14 5.51 -12.26
N PRO A 56 8.33 6.15 -12.18
CA PRO A 56 9.58 5.44 -11.97
C PRO A 56 9.55 4.50 -10.76
N LEU A 57 10.33 3.42 -10.79
CA LEU A 57 10.44 2.49 -9.67
C LEU A 57 10.89 3.21 -8.40
N VAL A 58 10.16 3.00 -7.31
CA VAL A 58 10.44 3.59 -6.01
C VAL A 58 11.54 2.78 -5.30
N GLY A 59 12.67 3.43 -4.99
CA GLY A 59 13.79 2.82 -4.28
C GLY A 59 13.87 3.18 -2.79
N SER A 60 13.08 4.15 -2.31
CA SER A 60 13.09 4.56 -0.90
C SER A 60 11.72 5.04 -0.41
N PHE A 61 11.54 5.07 0.92
CA PHE A 61 10.33 5.59 1.53
C PHE A 61 10.08 7.07 1.19
N ASP A 62 11.14 7.89 1.12
CA ASP A 62 11.00 9.30 0.80
C ASP A 62 10.60 9.53 -0.67
N GLU A 63 11.09 8.68 -1.59
CA GLU A 63 10.63 8.65 -2.98
C GLU A 63 9.15 8.22 -3.08
N LEU A 64 8.73 7.22 -2.30
CA LEU A 64 7.33 6.81 -2.24
C LEU A 64 6.42 7.98 -1.87
N LEU A 65 6.77 8.70 -0.79
CA LEU A 65 6.01 9.86 -0.35
C LEU A 65 6.03 10.97 -1.39
N THR A 66 7.15 11.16 -2.10
CA THR A 66 7.28 12.16 -3.16
C THR A 66 6.33 11.85 -4.30
N GLN A 67 6.29 10.61 -4.79
CA GLN A 67 5.38 10.21 -5.86
C GLN A 67 3.89 10.30 -5.44
N LEU A 68 3.55 9.86 -4.22
CA LEU A 68 2.19 9.98 -3.71
C LEU A 68 1.76 11.45 -3.56
N LYS A 69 2.67 12.34 -3.14
CA LYS A 69 2.40 13.79 -3.07
C LYS A 69 2.25 14.39 -4.47
N ALA A 70 3.05 13.97 -5.46
CA ALA A 70 2.90 14.41 -6.84
C ALA A 70 1.49 14.08 -7.37
N ILE A 71 1.01 12.84 -7.17
CA ILE A 71 -0.37 12.44 -7.54
C ILE A 71 -1.43 13.24 -6.75
N ARG A 72 -1.12 13.64 -5.52
CA ARG A 72 -2.05 14.45 -4.72
C ARG A 72 -2.11 15.91 -5.18
N ASP A 73 -0.98 16.48 -5.62
CA ASP A 73 -0.78 17.93 -5.71
C ASP A 73 -0.62 18.45 -7.14
N GLU A 74 -0.07 17.66 -8.06
CA GLU A 74 0.13 18.03 -9.46
C GLU A 74 -1.17 17.91 -10.28
N GLU A 75 -1.24 18.63 -11.39
CA GLU A 75 -2.38 18.61 -12.31
C GLU A 75 -2.27 17.40 -13.24
N HIS A 76 -3.31 16.57 -13.28
CA HIS A 76 -3.41 15.41 -14.15
C HIS A 76 -4.88 14.95 -14.26
N ASP A 77 -5.16 14.03 -15.17
CA ASP A 77 -6.49 13.51 -15.44
C ASP A 77 -6.71 12.05 -15.02
N TYR A 78 -5.74 11.43 -14.34
CA TYR A 78 -5.87 10.09 -13.75
C TYR A 78 -7.03 9.96 -12.77
N GLN A 79 -7.66 8.78 -12.75
CA GLN A 79 -8.86 8.50 -11.94
C GLN A 79 -8.64 7.36 -10.93
N THR A 80 -7.61 6.54 -11.12
CA THR A 80 -7.28 5.44 -10.21
C THR A 80 -5.79 5.44 -9.89
N LEU A 81 -5.45 5.42 -8.61
CA LEU A 81 -4.10 5.16 -8.12
C LEU A 81 -3.94 3.67 -7.81
N CYS A 82 -2.94 3.04 -8.38
CA CYS A 82 -2.54 1.67 -8.09
C CYS A 82 -1.19 1.67 -7.37
N LEU A 83 -1.13 1.13 -6.14
CA LEU A 83 0.14 0.92 -5.42
C LEU A 83 0.52 -0.56 -5.53
N ASP A 84 1.61 -0.82 -6.25
CA ASP A 84 2.07 -2.18 -6.59
C ASP A 84 3.55 -2.38 -6.21
N SER A 85 3.90 -3.07 -5.13
CA SER A 85 3.06 -3.81 -4.18
C SER A 85 3.27 -3.37 -2.73
N LEU A 86 2.33 -3.76 -1.87
CA LEU A 86 2.40 -3.48 -0.44
C LEU A 86 3.55 -4.23 0.25
N ASP A 87 3.92 -5.41 -0.24
CA ASP A 87 5.02 -6.23 0.32
C ASP A 87 6.36 -5.52 0.17
N TRP A 88 6.60 -4.92 -0.99
CA TRP A 88 7.80 -4.11 -1.20
C TRP A 88 7.70 -2.75 -0.55
N THR A 89 6.50 -2.16 -0.47
CA THR A 89 6.26 -0.95 0.33
C THR A 89 6.64 -1.16 1.80
N GLU A 90 6.34 -2.33 2.37
CA GLU A 90 6.70 -2.68 3.73
C GLU A 90 8.22 -2.65 3.95
N ARG A 91 8.99 -3.19 3.00
CA ARG A 91 10.45 -3.15 3.06
C ARG A 91 10.98 -1.73 3.10
N LEU A 92 10.44 -0.83 2.26
CA LEU A 92 10.81 0.59 2.28
C LEU A 92 10.51 1.24 3.63
N VAL A 93 9.37 0.90 4.25
CA VAL A 93 9.02 1.36 5.60
C VAL A 93 10.02 0.85 6.63
N TRP A 94 10.41 -0.42 6.58
CA TRP A 94 11.37 -0.99 7.50
C TRP A 94 12.76 -0.38 7.33
N ASP A 95 13.19 -0.16 6.09
CA ASP A 95 14.46 0.49 5.77
C ASP A 95 14.49 1.92 6.31
N ARG A 96 13.36 2.64 6.24
CA ARG A 96 13.25 3.97 6.86
C ARG A 96 13.41 3.92 8.38
N VAL A 97 12.72 2.99 9.05
CA VAL A 97 12.88 2.80 10.50
C VAL A 97 14.33 2.46 10.84
N CYS A 98 14.96 1.56 10.09
CA CYS A 98 16.35 1.19 10.27
C CYS A 98 17.29 2.41 10.15
N ALA A 99 17.08 3.25 9.14
CA ALA A 99 17.85 4.46 8.92
C ALA A 99 17.69 5.46 10.08
N ASP A 100 16.47 5.68 10.59
CA ASP A 100 16.23 6.63 11.68
C ASP A 100 16.88 6.23 13.01
N TYR A 101 16.98 4.92 13.27
CA TYR A 101 17.62 4.39 14.48
C TYR A 101 19.08 3.97 14.29
N GLY A 102 19.64 4.13 13.08
CA GLY A 102 21.03 3.74 12.78
C GLY A 102 21.29 2.24 12.91
N VAL A 103 20.29 1.40 12.65
CA VAL A 103 20.38 -0.07 12.76
C VAL A 103 20.28 -0.75 11.40
N LYS A 104 20.82 -1.96 11.29
CA LYS A 104 20.74 -2.76 10.04
C LYS A 104 19.50 -3.66 9.95
N CYS A 105 18.76 -3.80 11.04
CA CYS A 105 17.59 -4.67 11.12
C CYS A 105 16.55 -4.02 12.03
N ILE A 106 15.29 -4.07 11.61
CA ILE A 106 14.16 -3.47 12.32
C ILE A 106 14.00 -4.02 13.75
N GLU A 107 14.36 -5.28 13.97
CA GLU A 107 14.32 -5.92 15.29
C GLU A 107 15.26 -5.30 16.31
N LYS A 108 16.27 -4.53 15.85
CA LYS A 108 17.25 -3.85 16.71
C LYS A 108 16.91 -2.38 16.94
N ALA A 109 15.91 -1.84 16.24
CA ALA A 109 15.54 -0.44 16.36
C ALA A 109 15.05 -0.13 17.79
N ASP A 110 15.43 1.03 18.31
CA ASP A 110 15.01 1.53 19.63
C ASP A 110 15.25 0.53 20.79
N GLY A 111 16.42 -0.12 20.80
CA GLY A 111 16.79 -1.10 21.82
C GLY A 111 16.15 -2.49 21.63
N GLY A 112 15.39 -2.70 20.55
CA GLY A 112 14.87 -3.98 20.11
C GLY A 112 13.52 -4.38 20.69
N TYR A 113 13.29 -5.67 20.96
CA TYR A 113 12.03 -6.21 21.51
C TYR A 113 10.77 -5.81 20.71
N GLY A 114 10.88 -5.79 19.39
CA GLY A 114 9.77 -5.46 18.48
C GLY A 114 9.38 -3.98 18.41
N LYS A 115 10.15 -3.08 19.05
CA LYS A 115 9.90 -1.63 18.98
C LYS A 115 9.96 -1.07 17.57
N GLY A 116 10.85 -1.59 16.72
CA GLY A 116 10.93 -1.21 15.31
C GLY A 116 9.59 -1.36 14.57
N TYR A 117 8.84 -2.43 14.80
CA TYR A 117 7.51 -2.61 14.19
C TYR A 117 6.48 -1.62 14.73
N THR A 118 6.61 -1.19 15.99
CA THR A 118 5.77 -0.11 16.53
C THR A 118 6.07 1.21 15.82
N HIS A 119 7.34 1.50 15.55
CA HIS A 119 7.75 2.70 14.81
C HIS A 119 7.32 2.66 13.34
N ALA A 120 7.34 1.48 12.71
CA ALA A 120 6.83 1.28 11.35
C ALA A 120 5.36 1.72 11.19
N LEU A 121 4.53 1.58 12.23
CA LEU A 121 3.13 2.03 12.20
C LEU A 121 3.00 3.55 11.97
N THR A 122 3.97 4.35 12.43
CA THR A 122 3.98 5.80 12.17
C THR A 122 4.11 6.08 10.67
N TYR A 123 4.98 5.37 9.97
CA TYR A 123 5.17 5.51 8.53
C TYR A 123 3.99 4.98 7.73
N TRP A 124 3.42 3.85 8.14
CA TRP A 124 2.17 3.35 7.56
C TRP A 124 1.02 4.33 7.69
N ARG A 125 0.89 5.01 8.85
CA ARG A 125 -0.11 6.07 9.03
C ARG A 125 0.09 7.22 8.05
N GLN A 126 1.34 7.59 7.74
CA GLN A 126 1.62 8.63 6.74
C GLN A 126 1.19 8.20 5.34
N ILE A 127 1.50 6.96 4.92
CA ILE A 127 1.07 6.41 3.64
C ILE A 127 -0.46 6.39 3.56
N ILE A 128 -1.14 5.84 4.57
CA ILE A 128 -2.61 5.75 4.62
C ILE A 128 -3.25 7.15 4.60
N ALA A 129 -2.67 8.12 5.30
CA ALA A 129 -3.14 9.50 5.28
C ALA A 129 -3.05 10.08 3.85
N LEU A 130 -1.92 9.91 3.16
CA LEU A 130 -1.77 10.36 1.78
C LEU A 130 -2.74 9.69 0.82
N LEU A 131 -2.92 8.36 0.91
CA LEU A 131 -3.90 7.64 0.08
C LEU A 131 -5.33 8.14 0.31
N ASN A 132 -5.69 8.44 1.55
CA ASN A 132 -6.99 9.03 1.87
C ASN A 132 -7.11 10.47 1.34
N GLU A 133 -6.04 11.26 1.39
CA GLU A 133 -6.02 12.61 0.83
C GLU A 133 -6.15 12.59 -0.69
N ILE A 134 -5.44 11.70 -1.40
CA ILE A 134 -5.56 11.53 -2.85
C ILE A 134 -7.01 11.20 -3.20
N ARG A 135 -7.59 10.21 -2.51
CA ARG A 135 -9.00 9.84 -2.71
C ARG A 135 -9.97 11.00 -2.46
N ALA A 136 -9.77 11.77 -1.39
CA ALA A 136 -10.68 12.85 -1.01
C ALA A 136 -10.52 14.13 -1.86
N LYS A 137 -9.27 14.53 -2.15
CA LYS A 137 -8.94 15.77 -2.87
C LYS A 137 -9.02 15.61 -4.39
N ARG A 138 -8.63 14.45 -4.92
CA ARG A 138 -8.63 14.16 -6.36
C ARG A 138 -9.82 13.33 -6.82
N ASN A 139 -10.65 12.86 -5.88
CA ASN A 139 -11.79 11.97 -6.19
C ASN A 139 -11.34 10.71 -6.98
N MET A 140 -10.16 10.18 -6.65
CA MET A 140 -9.59 8.99 -7.30
C MET A 140 -9.88 7.71 -6.52
N ALA A 141 -10.07 6.62 -7.24
CA ALA A 141 -10.04 5.28 -6.66
C ALA A 141 -8.62 4.93 -6.21
N VAL A 142 -8.49 4.09 -5.18
CA VAL A 142 -7.21 3.57 -4.72
C VAL A 142 -7.25 2.05 -4.74
N VAL A 143 -6.31 1.45 -5.46
CA VAL A 143 -6.12 0.00 -5.56
C VAL A 143 -4.76 -0.34 -4.95
N LEU A 144 -4.76 -1.21 -3.95
CA LEU A 144 -3.57 -1.71 -3.30
C LEU A 144 -3.35 -3.16 -3.72
N ILE A 145 -2.15 -3.48 -4.18
CA ILE A 145 -1.80 -4.84 -4.60
C ILE A 145 -0.84 -5.44 -3.58
N ALA A 146 -1.08 -6.70 -3.22
CA ALA A 146 -0.22 -7.48 -2.34
C ALA A 146 -0.09 -8.91 -2.86
N HIS A 147 1.06 -9.53 -2.59
CA HIS A 147 1.34 -10.91 -2.94
C HIS A 147 1.00 -11.83 -1.79
N SER A 148 0.40 -12.98 -2.11
CA SER A 148 0.23 -14.03 -1.11
C SER A 148 1.51 -14.79 -0.91
N LYS A 149 1.97 -14.89 0.34
CA LYS A 149 3.03 -15.81 0.71
C LYS A 149 2.42 -17.08 1.27
N VAL A 150 2.83 -18.23 0.74
CA VAL A 150 2.51 -19.52 1.36
C VAL A 150 3.50 -19.72 2.49
N GLU A 151 3.02 -19.70 3.73
CA GLU A 151 3.81 -20.08 4.90
C GLU A 151 3.34 -21.44 5.41
N ARG A 152 4.29 -22.36 5.58
CA ARG A 152 4.03 -23.67 6.16
C ARG A 152 3.84 -23.48 7.66
N PHE A 153 2.63 -23.71 8.15
CA PHE A 153 2.32 -23.61 9.57
C PHE A 153 2.54 -24.98 10.22
N GLU A 154 3.54 -25.05 11.10
CA GLU A 154 3.78 -26.23 11.92
C GLU A 154 3.06 -26.04 13.26
N ASP A 155 1.90 -26.68 13.39
CA ASP A 155 1.19 -26.82 14.65
C ASP A 155 1.80 -27.99 15.43
N PRO A 156 2.31 -27.81 16.66
CA PRO A 156 2.83 -28.92 17.46
C PRO A 156 1.76 -29.95 17.87
N GLU A 157 0.47 -29.61 17.78
CA GLU A 157 -0.66 -30.50 18.11
C GLU A 157 -1.34 -31.12 16.87
N HIS A 158 -1.09 -30.59 15.66
CA HIS A 158 -1.76 -31.02 14.42
C HIS A 158 -0.77 -31.28 13.26
N ALA A 159 -1.24 -31.98 12.22
CA ALA A 159 -0.46 -32.12 11.00
C ALA A 159 -0.21 -30.74 10.37
N SER A 160 1.05 -30.48 9.99
CA SER A 160 1.44 -29.23 9.35
C SER A 160 0.60 -28.97 8.09
N TYR A 161 0.10 -27.73 7.95
CA TYR A 161 -0.70 -27.30 6.80
C TYR A 161 -0.21 -25.97 6.23
N ASP A 162 -0.46 -25.75 4.95
CA ASP A 162 -0.08 -24.51 4.27
C ASP A 162 -1.13 -23.43 4.52
N ARG A 163 -0.66 -22.22 4.87
CA ARG A 163 -1.52 -21.03 5.04
C ARG A 163 -1.05 -19.91 4.13
N TYR A 164 -2.00 -19.26 3.47
CA TYR A 164 -1.76 -18.01 2.72
C TYR A 164 -1.74 -16.85 3.72
N THR A 165 -0.63 -16.13 3.78
CA THR A 165 -0.43 -14.99 4.68
C THR A 165 0.06 -13.77 3.90
#